data_AF-A0A7C4HPR4-F1
#
_entry.id   AF-A0A7C4HPR4-F1
#
_cell.length_a   1.000
_cell.length_b   1.000
_cell.length_c   1.000
_cell.angle_alpha   90.00
_cell.angle_beta   90.00
_cell.angle_gamma   90.00
#
_symmetry.space_group_name_H-M   'P 1'
#
loop_
_entity.id
_entity.type
_entity.pdbx_description
1 polymer ?
#
loop_
_entity_poly.entity_id
_entity_poly.type
_entity_poly.pdbx_seq_one_letter_code
_entity_poly.pdbx_strand_id
1 'polypeptide(L)'
;MSLVPAKTDFVIVPYGGAMDSRYPLGTPPPENAAGGRIAYKTGTSYGYRDAWAIGFDGGRTIGVWVGRPDGAPVLGLTGRSAAAPILFDAFTRTAERPQMIAHAPAGVLLASNARLPPPLRHFRAAGVAAEPERTLRIMYPPNGAQIEFATTDGKPDPVVLKVTGGVEPLILLVNGVPVATETSRRPLLFTPDGPGFVRVTVMDANGAAESILLRIQ
;
A
#
# COMPACT_ATOMS: atom_id res chain seq x y z
N MET A 1 -13.07 -33.91 -7.59
CA MET A 1 -13.16 -32.47 -7.31
C MET A 1 -12.63 -31.74 -8.53
N SER A 2 -13.51 -31.18 -9.36
CA SER A 2 -13.16 -30.63 -10.67
C SER A 2 -12.71 -29.18 -10.53
N LEU A 3 -11.48 -28.88 -10.97
CA LEU A 3 -10.99 -27.50 -11.08
C LEU A 3 -11.70 -26.84 -12.27
N VAL A 4 -12.52 -25.84 -11.98
CA VAL A 4 -13.09 -24.95 -13.00
C VAL A 4 -11.99 -23.95 -13.38
N PRO A 5 -11.61 -23.82 -14.66
CA PRO A 5 -10.63 -22.83 -15.08
C PRO A 5 -11.27 -21.44 -14.95
N ALA A 6 -10.73 -20.62 -14.04
CA ALA A 6 -11.09 -19.21 -13.96
C ALA A 6 -10.52 -18.49 -15.19
N LYS A 7 -11.40 -17.99 -16.06
CA LYS A 7 -11.02 -16.94 -17.00
C LYS A 7 -10.86 -15.65 -16.19
N THR A 8 -9.62 -15.34 -15.84
CA THR A 8 -9.29 -14.08 -15.18
C THR A 8 -8.77 -13.12 -16.25
N ASP A 9 -9.59 -12.13 -16.61
CA ASP A 9 -9.14 -11.00 -17.41
C ASP A 9 -8.28 -10.09 -16.52
N PHE A 10 -6.96 -10.12 -16.73
CA PHE A 10 -6.03 -9.22 -16.02
C PHE A 10 -5.99 -7.86 -16.70
N VAL A 11 -6.22 -6.78 -15.94
CA VAL A 11 -5.82 -5.43 -16.35
C VAL A 11 -4.36 -5.24 -15.96
N ILE A 12 -3.44 -5.48 -16.90
CA ILE A 12 -2.04 -5.08 -16.75
C ILE A 12 -1.98 -3.57 -17.03
N VAL A 13 -1.68 -2.77 -16.00
CA VAL A 13 -1.33 -1.35 -16.17
C VAL A 13 0.18 -1.26 -16.39
N PRO A 14 0.69 -1.05 -17.62
CA PRO A 14 2.11 -0.86 -17.83
C PRO A 14 2.51 0.50 -17.25
N TYR A 15 3.30 0.49 -16.18
CA TYR A 15 4.05 1.69 -15.80
C TYR A 15 5.10 1.95 -16.87
N GLY A 16 5.11 3.19 -17.40
CA GLY A 16 5.80 3.59 -18.62
C GLY A 16 7.23 3.04 -18.77
N GLY A 17 7.40 2.22 -19.79
CA GLY A 17 8.66 1.68 -20.29
C GLY A 17 8.36 0.84 -21.53
N ALA A 18 9.10 1.05 -22.61
CA ALA A 18 8.82 0.50 -23.93
C ALA A 18 8.51 -1.00 -23.93
N MET A 19 7.45 -1.38 -24.65
CA MET A 19 7.19 -2.77 -25.01
C MET A 19 8.01 -3.14 -26.23
N ASP A 20 9.27 -3.47 -25.98
CA ASP A 20 10.15 -4.22 -26.86
C ASP A 20 10.82 -5.29 -26.00
N SER A 21 10.57 -6.57 -26.32
CA SER A 21 11.26 -7.83 -25.93
C SER A 21 11.80 -8.02 -24.50
N ARG A 22 11.56 -7.09 -23.59
CA ARG A 22 12.07 -7.06 -22.22
C ARG A 22 10.95 -6.55 -21.35
N TYR A 23 10.23 -7.51 -20.78
CA TYR A 23 9.23 -7.30 -19.75
C TYR A 23 9.74 -6.26 -18.73
N PRO A 24 9.13 -5.07 -18.59
CA PRO A 24 9.45 -4.21 -17.47
C PRO A 24 8.89 -4.89 -16.22
N LEU A 25 9.78 -5.52 -15.45
CA LEU A 25 9.44 -6.00 -14.12
C LEU A 25 9.03 -4.80 -13.28
N GLY A 26 7.72 -4.61 -13.12
CA GLY A 26 7.18 -3.66 -12.18
C GLY A 26 7.69 -3.99 -10.77
N THR A 27 8.26 -2.99 -10.11
CA THR A 27 8.86 -3.07 -8.76
C THR A 27 10.20 -3.82 -8.74
N PRO A 28 11.29 -3.23 -8.16
CA PRO A 28 12.53 -3.95 -7.94
C PRO A 28 12.29 -5.14 -7.02
N PRO A 29 12.84 -6.34 -7.36
CA PRO A 29 12.68 -7.54 -6.55
C PRO A 29 13.10 -7.26 -5.09
N PRO A 30 12.59 -8.04 -4.12
CA PRO A 30 13.12 -7.97 -2.76
C PRO A 30 14.63 -8.28 -2.77
N GLU A 31 15.36 -7.77 -1.78
CA GLU A 31 16.83 -7.83 -1.74
C GLU A 31 17.39 -9.26 -1.88
N ASN A 32 16.61 -10.26 -1.49
CA ASN A 32 16.96 -11.68 -1.55
C ASN A 32 16.63 -12.35 -2.89
N ALA A 33 16.17 -11.63 -3.91
CA ALA A 33 15.71 -12.24 -5.16
C ALA A 33 16.26 -11.58 -6.43
N ALA A 34 16.59 -12.41 -7.43
CA ALA A 34 16.95 -11.93 -8.75
C ALA A 34 15.71 -11.38 -9.48
N GLY A 35 15.84 -10.17 -10.04
CA GLY A 35 14.86 -9.57 -10.93
C GLY A 35 14.81 -10.30 -12.29
N GLY A 36 13.97 -9.85 -13.21
CA GLY A 36 13.86 -10.43 -14.55
C GLY A 36 12.88 -11.60 -14.73
N ARG A 37 12.44 -12.27 -13.66
CA ARG A 37 11.83 -13.61 -13.78
C ARG A 37 10.31 -13.69 -13.74
N ILE A 38 9.64 -12.80 -13.02
CA ILE A 38 8.17 -12.81 -12.87
C ILE A 38 7.63 -11.39 -12.96
N ALA A 39 6.40 -11.24 -13.46
CA ALA A 39 5.61 -10.04 -13.24
C ALA A 39 4.99 -10.12 -11.84
N TYR A 40 5.04 -9.05 -11.04
CA TYR A 40 4.42 -9.08 -9.73
C TYR A 40 3.96 -7.72 -9.24
N LYS A 41 3.06 -7.73 -8.26
CA LYS A 41 2.57 -6.55 -7.56
C LYS A 41 2.48 -6.85 -6.08
N THR A 42 2.84 -5.87 -5.27
CA THR A 42 2.63 -5.89 -3.82
C THR A 42 1.43 -5.02 -3.43
N GLY A 43 0.78 -5.42 -2.33
CA GLY A 43 -0.28 -4.68 -1.65
C GLY A 43 -0.01 -4.64 -0.14
N THR A 44 -0.48 -3.61 0.54
CA THR A 44 -0.40 -3.48 2.00
C THR A 44 -1.65 -2.76 2.47
N SER A 45 -2.41 -3.38 3.36
CA SER A 45 -3.60 -2.73 3.91
C SER A 45 -3.21 -1.59 4.84
N TYR A 46 -4.12 -0.63 5.01
CA TYR A 46 -3.95 0.40 6.01
C TYR A 46 -4.00 -0.21 7.41
N GLY A 47 -3.18 0.30 8.33
CA GLY A 47 -3.03 -0.29 9.66
C GLY A 47 -2.13 -1.54 9.72
N TYR A 48 -1.46 -1.93 8.63
CA TYR A 48 -0.49 -3.04 8.62
C TYR A 48 -1.08 -4.40 9.07
N ARG A 49 -2.33 -4.67 8.67
CA ARG A 49 -3.02 -5.94 8.97
C ARG A 49 -2.73 -7.03 7.93
N ASP A 50 -2.55 -6.61 6.68
CA ASP A 50 -2.34 -7.48 5.52
C ASP A 50 -1.14 -7.04 4.69
N ALA A 51 -0.28 -8.01 4.38
CA ALA A 51 0.74 -7.91 3.37
C ALA A 51 0.42 -8.88 2.24
N TRP A 52 0.27 -8.34 1.02
CA TRP A 52 -0.01 -9.13 -0.19
C TRP A 52 1.14 -9.04 -1.19
N ALA A 53 1.41 -10.15 -1.86
CA ALA A 53 2.21 -10.19 -3.08
C ALA A 53 1.58 -11.19 -4.07
N ILE A 54 1.34 -10.76 -5.30
CA ILE A 54 0.82 -11.62 -6.37
C ILE A 54 1.79 -11.56 -7.53
N GLY A 55 2.18 -12.73 -8.04
CA GLY A 55 3.12 -12.87 -9.15
C GLY A 55 2.62 -13.82 -10.24
N PHE A 56 3.14 -13.62 -11.46
CA PHE A 56 2.81 -14.37 -12.66
C PHE A 56 4.08 -14.61 -13.49
N ASP A 57 4.31 -15.86 -13.91
CA ASP A 57 5.50 -16.28 -14.69
C ASP A 57 5.20 -16.63 -16.16
N GLY A 58 3.97 -16.40 -16.62
CA GLY A 58 3.51 -16.77 -17.97
C GLY A 58 2.68 -18.04 -18.03
N GLY A 59 2.87 -18.99 -17.10
CA GLY A 59 2.06 -20.21 -17.00
C GLY A 59 1.31 -20.35 -15.67
N ARG A 60 1.76 -19.65 -14.63
CA ARG A 60 1.28 -19.78 -13.26
C ARG A 60 1.10 -18.43 -12.59
N THR A 61 0.07 -18.36 -11.75
CA THR A 61 -0.16 -17.25 -10.82
C THR A 61 0.00 -17.76 -9.40
N ILE A 62 0.80 -17.07 -8.59
CA ILE A 62 0.93 -17.34 -7.15
C ILE A 62 0.51 -16.07 -6.40
N GLY A 63 -0.35 -16.24 -5.40
CA GLY A 63 -0.70 -15.19 -4.44
C GLY A 63 -0.21 -15.56 -3.06
N VAL A 64 0.44 -14.62 -2.39
CA VAL A 64 0.89 -14.73 -1.00
C VAL A 64 0.21 -13.65 -0.17
N TRP A 65 -0.36 -14.08 0.94
CA TRP A 65 -0.83 -13.22 2.02
C TRP A 65 -0.07 -13.54 3.30
N VAL A 66 0.27 -12.49 4.04
CA VAL A 66 0.80 -12.57 5.40
C VAL A 66 0.00 -11.59 6.26
N GLY A 67 -0.51 -12.07 7.39
CA GLY A 67 -1.26 -11.29 8.36
C GLY A 67 -1.62 -12.15 9.56
N ARG A 68 -2.19 -11.53 10.60
CA ARG A 68 -2.75 -12.28 11.73
C ARG A 68 -4.17 -12.75 11.39
N PRO A 69 -4.56 -13.98 11.76
CA PRO A 69 -5.89 -14.51 11.47
C PRO A 69 -7.01 -13.79 12.24
N ASP A 70 -6.67 -13.14 13.37
CA ASP A 70 -7.57 -12.27 14.13
C ASP A 70 -7.66 -10.85 13.55
N GLY A 71 -6.99 -10.58 12.42
CA GLY A 71 -6.98 -9.29 11.76
C GLY A 71 -6.19 -8.21 12.50
N ALA A 72 -5.55 -8.50 13.63
CA ALA A 72 -4.83 -7.48 14.41
C ALA A 72 -3.60 -6.93 13.64
N PRO A 73 -3.27 -5.63 13.82
CA PRO A 73 -2.16 -4.99 13.13
C PRO A 73 -0.81 -5.58 13.54
N VAL A 74 0.12 -5.66 12.59
CA VAL A 74 1.52 -6.02 12.83
C VAL A 74 2.40 -4.88 12.32
N LEU A 75 2.97 -4.08 13.21
CA LEU A 75 3.78 -2.92 12.83
C LEU A 75 4.95 -3.36 11.92
N GLY A 76 5.12 -2.65 10.80
CA GLY A 76 6.15 -2.97 9.79
C GLY A 76 5.79 -4.11 8.83
N LEU A 77 4.61 -4.73 8.97
CA LEU A 77 4.13 -5.73 8.03
C LEU A 77 3.76 -5.08 6.70
N THR A 78 4.60 -5.27 5.68
CA THR A 78 4.34 -4.75 4.32
C THR A 78 4.43 -5.86 3.29
N GLY A 79 3.69 -5.70 2.19
CA GLY A 79 3.74 -6.63 1.06
C GLY A 79 5.14 -6.79 0.49
N ARG A 80 5.97 -5.73 0.55
CA ARG A 80 7.35 -5.77 0.06
C ARG A 80 8.30 -6.52 1.00
N SER A 81 8.19 -6.31 2.30
CA SER A 81 9.10 -6.93 3.29
C SER A 81 8.68 -8.33 3.72
N ALA A 82 7.38 -8.64 3.72
CA ALA A 82 6.87 -9.90 4.25
C ALA A 82 6.37 -10.86 3.15
N ALA A 83 5.46 -10.41 2.28
CA ALA A 83 4.83 -11.29 1.30
C ALA A 83 5.69 -11.54 0.05
N ALA A 84 6.39 -10.52 -0.45
CA ALA A 84 7.19 -10.64 -1.66
C ALA A 84 8.35 -11.65 -1.54
N PRO A 85 9.14 -11.71 -0.45
CA PRO A 85 10.19 -12.73 -0.33
C PRO A 85 9.65 -14.16 -0.45
N ILE A 86 8.52 -14.45 0.21
CA ILE A 86 7.86 -15.76 0.15
C ILE A 86 7.36 -16.07 -1.27
N LEU A 87 6.82 -15.07 -1.98
CA LEU A 87 6.38 -15.22 -3.36
C LEU A 87 7.55 -15.62 -4.28
N PHE A 88 8.69 -14.93 -4.17
CA PHE A 88 9.87 -15.23 -4.97
C PHE A 88 10.48 -16.59 -4.60
N ASP A 89 10.48 -16.97 -3.31
CA ASP A 89 10.87 -18.31 -2.87
C ASP A 89 9.95 -19.40 -3.44
N ALA A 90 8.65 -19.16 -3.52
CA ALA A 90 7.71 -20.11 -4.12
C ALA A 90 8.00 -20.35 -5.60
N PHE A 91 8.22 -19.28 -6.38
CA PHE A 91 8.58 -19.39 -7.81
C PHE A 91 9.97 -20.00 -8.06
N THR A 92 10.92 -19.86 -7.13
CA THR A 92 12.22 -20.53 -7.30
C THR A 92 12.15 -22.03 -7.08
N ARG A 93 11.20 -22.50 -6.24
CA ARG A 93 11.01 -23.93 -5.93
C ARG A 93 10.25 -24.72 -6.99
N THR A 94 9.54 -24.06 -7.91
CA THR A 94 8.84 -24.76 -8.99
C THR A 94 9.76 -25.32 -10.07
N ALA A 95 11.07 -25.02 -10.03
CA ALA A 95 12.15 -25.54 -10.90
C ALA A 95 11.97 -25.32 -12.42
N GLU A 96 10.85 -24.75 -12.85
CA GLU A 96 10.54 -24.48 -14.25
C GLU A 96 10.95 -23.07 -14.67
N ARG A 97 11.37 -22.94 -15.93
CA ARG A 97 11.69 -21.63 -16.50
C ARG A 97 10.39 -20.84 -16.69
N PRO A 98 10.38 -19.53 -16.37
CA PRO A 98 9.27 -18.65 -16.71
C PRO A 98 8.88 -18.83 -18.18
N GLN A 99 7.58 -18.93 -18.43
CA GLN A 99 7.06 -19.01 -19.79
C GLN A 99 7.08 -17.63 -20.43
N MET A 100 7.45 -17.58 -21.70
CA MET A 100 7.40 -16.34 -22.45
C MET A 100 5.93 -15.91 -22.59
N ILE A 101 5.61 -14.75 -22.04
CA ILE A 101 4.26 -14.19 -22.13
C ILE A 101 4.03 -13.77 -23.58
N ALA A 102 2.95 -14.27 -24.17
CA ALA A 102 2.58 -13.97 -25.55
C ALA A 102 2.46 -12.45 -25.78
N HIS A 103 2.67 -12.03 -27.03
CA HIS A 103 2.60 -10.62 -27.42
C HIS A 103 1.29 -9.97 -26.95
N ALA A 104 1.38 -8.68 -26.61
CA ALA A 104 0.21 -7.90 -26.23
C ALA A 104 -0.90 -8.07 -27.29
N PRO A 105 -2.16 -8.30 -26.87
CA PRO A 105 -3.28 -8.43 -27.80
C PRO A 105 -3.36 -7.27 -28.79
N ALA A 106 -3.88 -7.53 -29.99
CA ALA A 106 -4.11 -6.49 -30.99
C ALA A 106 -5.01 -5.38 -30.40
N GLY A 107 -4.65 -4.12 -30.59
CA GLY A 107 -5.39 -2.97 -30.07
C GLY A 107 -4.98 -2.50 -28.68
N VAL A 108 -4.00 -3.12 -28.02
CA VAL A 108 -3.40 -2.56 -26.79
C VAL A 108 -2.75 -1.22 -27.10
N LEU A 109 -3.24 -0.15 -26.48
CA LEU A 109 -2.64 1.18 -26.56
C LEU A 109 -1.33 1.22 -25.78
N LEU A 110 -0.23 1.02 -26.49
CA LEU A 110 1.13 1.23 -25.99
C LEU A 110 1.48 2.72 -26.03
N ALA A 111 0.95 3.47 -25.08
CA ALA A 111 1.32 4.86 -24.89
C ALA A 111 2.55 4.97 -23.98
N SER A 112 3.65 5.52 -24.50
CA SER A 112 4.70 6.08 -23.65
C SER A 112 4.25 7.45 -23.15
N ASN A 113 4.81 7.94 -22.03
CA ASN A 113 4.50 9.29 -21.53
C ASN A 113 4.60 10.37 -22.62
N ALA A 114 5.50 10.23 -23.59
CA ALA A 114 5.66 11.16 -24.71
C ALA A 114 4.46 11.20 -25.68
N ARG A 115 3.71 10.09 -25.79
CA ARG A 115 2.55 9.93 -26.70
C ARG A 115 1.21 10.21 -26.04
N LEU A 116 1.17 10.39 -24.72
CA LEU A 116 -0.04 10.80 -24.01
C LEU A 116 -0.43 12.24 -24.39
N PRO A 117 -1.71 12.65 -24.31
CA PRO A 117 -2.12 14.04 -24.40
C PRO A 117 -1.35 14.91 -23.38
N PRO A 118 -1.02 16.19 -23.66
CA PRO A 118 -0.21 17.04 -22.78
C PRO A 118 -0.54 16.97 -21.28
N PRO A 119 -1.83 16.94 -20.85
CA PRO A 119 -2.18 16.81 -19.42
C PRO A 119 -1.71 15.49 -18.77
N LEU A 120 -1.57 14.43 -19.56
CA LEU A 120 -1.20 13.08 -19.12
C LEU A 120 0.29 12.77 -19.37
N ARG A 121 1.03 13.61 -20.09
CA ARG A 121 2.49 13.46 -20.28
C ARG A 121 3.27 13.68 -18.99
N HIS A 122 2.69 14.44 -18.07
CA HIS A 122 3.28 14.75 -16.78
C HIS A 122 3.00 13.62 -15.79
N PHE A 123 3.59 12.44 -16.03
CA PHE A 123 3.72 11.45 -14.97
C PHE A 123 4.76 12.00 -13.96
N ARG A 124 4.29 12.71 -12.93
CA ARG A 124 5.15 13.12 -11.82
C ARG A 124 5.55 11.84 -11.07
N ALA A 125 6.78 11.40 -11.26
CA ALA A 125 7.40 10.46 -10.34
C ALA A 125 7.21 11.03 -8.93
N ALA A 126 6.66 10.22 -8.02
CA ALA A 126 6.56 10.56 -6.61
C ALA A 126 7.96 10.95 -6.12
N GLY A 127 8.21 12.26 -6.00
CA GLY A 127 9.57 12.79 -5.86
C GLY A 127 9.71 14.25 -6.28
N VAL A 128 8.85 14.78 -7.16
CA VAL A 128 8.68 16.24 -7.29
C VAL A 128 7.48 16.61 -6.46
N ALA A 129 7.72 17.34 -5.37
CA ALA A 129 6.68 18.01 -4.62
C ALA A 129 5.65 18.59 -5.61
N ALA A 130 4.43 18.04 -5.61
CA ALA A 130 3.29 18.91 -5.82
C ALA A 130 3.54 20.12 -4.93
N GLU A 131 3.30 21.36 -5.43
CA GLU A 131 3.08 22.53 -4.57
C GLU A 131 2.63 22.01 -3.22
N PRO A 132 3.48 22.07 -2.16
CA PRO A 132 3.30 21.26 -0.96
C PRO A 132 1.83 21.38 -0.64
N GLU A 133 1.07 20.27 -0.62
CA GLU A 133 -0.37 20.34 -0.38
C GLU A 133 -0.50 21.09 0.94
N ARG A 134 -0.71 22.41 0.88
CA ARG A 134 -0.56 23.24 2.09
C ARG A 134 -1.67 22.90 3.05
N THR A 135 -2.77 22.40 2.50
CA THR A 135 -3.92 21.92 3.22
C THR A 135 -3.59 20.59 3.87
N LEU A 136 -3.41 20.65 5.18
CA LEU A 136 -3.40 19.50 6.06
C LEU A 136 -4.66 18.64 5.82
N ARG A 137 -4.48 17.34 5.55
CA ARG A 137 -5.59 16.38 5.43
C ARG A 137 -5.24 15.03 6.04
N ILE A 138 -6.22 14.42 6.70
CA ILE A 138 -6.14 13.05 7.19
C ILE A 138 -6.66 12.13 6.08
N MET A 139 -5.76 11.35 5.50
CA MET A 139 -6.07 10.43 4.40
C MET A 139 -6.57 9.08 4.90
N TYR A 140 -6.18 8.70 6.11
CA TYR A 140 -6.63 7.46 6.74
C TYR A 140 -6.50 7.58 8.27
N PRO A 141 -7.47 7.04 9.03
CA PRO A 141 -8.75 6.51 8.55
C PRO A 141 -9.65 7.62 7.97
N PRO A 142 -10.59 7.30 7.07
CA PRO A 142 -11.58 8.28 6.63
C PRO A 142 -12.52 8.65 7.79
N ASN A 143 -13.15 9.82 7.70
CA ASN A 143 -14.18 10.22 8.67
C ASN A 143 -15.32 9.20 8.73
N GLY A 144 -15.72 8.80 9.95
CA GLY A 144 -16.73 7.78 10.20
C GLY A 144 -16.21 6.34 10.14
N ALA A 145 -14.91 6.12 9.98
CA ALA A 145 -14.35 4.77 9.94
C ALA A 145 -14.63 4.00 11.24
N GLN A 146 -14.99 2.72 11.07
CA GLN A 146 -15.10 1.76 12.16
C GLN A 146 -13.78 1.02 12.30
N ILE A 147 -13.19 1.05 13.49
CA ILE A 147 -11.92 0.41 13.81
C ILE A 147 -12.16 -0.59 14.92
N GLU A 148 -11.70 -1.82 14.72
CA GLU A 148 -11.77 -2.85 15.74
C GLU A 148 -10.82 -2.55 16.90
N PHE A 149 -11.31 -2.69 18.13
CA PHE A 149 -10.52 -2.63 19.35
C PHE A 149 -9.77 -3.94 19.55
N ALA A 150 -8.56 -3.99 19.00
CA ALA A 150 -7.67 -5.13 19.17
C ALA A 150 -6.71 -4.90 20.35
N THR A 151 -6.29 -5.99 21.00
CA THR A 151 -5.26 -5.97 22.04
C THR A 151 -4.18 -7.00 21.74
N THR A 152 -2.92 -6.63 21.97
CA THR A 152 -1.76 -7.52 21.93
C THR A 152 -1.06 -7.47 23.29
N ASP A 153 -0.80 -8.63 23.89
CA ASP A 153 -0.23 -8.76 25.24
C ASP A 153 -0.98 -7.94 26.31
N GLY A 154 -2.31 -7.86 26.19
CA GLY A 154 -3.19 -7.11 27.10
C GLY A 154 -3.13 -5.59 26.94
N LYS A 155 -2.43 -5.07 25.92
CA LYS A 155 -2.38 -3.64 25.60
C LYS A 155 -3.18 -3.34 24.34
N PRO A 156 -3.93 -2.22 24.27
CA PRO A 156 -4.65 -1.87 23.05
C PRO A 156 -3.70 -1.58 21.89
N ASP A 157 -4.05 -2.09 20.71
CA ASP A 157 -3.26 -1.91 19.51
C ASP A 157 -3.37 -0.45 19.00
N PRO A 158 -2.26 0.14 18.51
CA PRO A 158 -2.28 1.51 18.01
C PRO A 158 -3.03 1.60 16.67
N VAL A 159 -3.75 2.70 16.50
CA VAL A 159 -4.37 3.10 15.23
C VAL A 159 -3.42 4.01 14.46
N VAL A 160 -3.21 3.66 13.19
CA VAL A 160 -2.35 4.41 12.27
C VAL A 160 -3.12 5.56 11.63
N LEU A 161 -2.56 6.76 11.69
CA LEU A 161 -3.02 7.96 11.01
C LEU A 161 -2.06 8.33 9.89
N LYS A 162 -2.59 8.42 8.66
CA LYS A 162 -1.86 8.94 7.51
C LYS A 162 -2.32 10.34 7.20
N VAL A 163 -1.37 11.26 7.20
CA VAL A 163 -1.59 12.68 6.97
C VAL A 163 -0.80 13.12 5.75
N THR A 164 -1.43 13.95 4.92
CA THR A 164 -0.77 14.70 3.83
C THR A 164 -0.84 16.20 4.14
N GLY A 165 0.11 16.94 3.59
CA GLY A 165 0.21 18.38 3.82
C GLY A 165 0.57 18.80 5.24
N GLY A 166 0.27 20.07 5.54
CA GLY A 166 0.53 20.74 6.82
C GLY A 166 1.98 21.20 7.01
N VAL A 167 2.17 22.16 7.92
CA VAL A 167 3.49 22.63 8.35
C VAL A 167 3.89 21.93 9.65
N GLU A 168 5.00 21.19 9.62
CA GLU A 168 5.55 20.55 10.81
C GLU A 168 5.97 21.60 11.86
N PRO A 169 5.91 21.30 13.17
CA PRO A 169 5.45 20.05 13.77
C PRO A 169 3.92 19.84 13.65
N LEU A 170 3.52 18.60 13.33
CA LEU A 170 2.13 18.18 13.47
C LEU A 170 1.82 17.77 14.92
N ILE A 171 0.76 18.36 15.48
CA ILE A 171 0.22 18.03 16.80
C ILE A 171 -1.00 17.13 16.61
N LEU A 172 -0.96 15.95 17.23
CA LEU A 172 -2.07 15.02 17.27
C LEU A 172 -2.85 15.22 18.57
N LEU A 173 -4.17 15.42 18.46
CA LEU A 173 -5.10 15.46 19.57
C LEU A 173 -6.11 14.32 19.47
N VAL A 174 -6.33 13.63 20.57
CA VAL A 174 -7.35 12.59 20.73
C VAL A 174 -8.34 13.08 21.77
N ASN A 175 -9.61 13.22 21.37
CA ASN A 175 -10.67 13.79 22.19
C ASN A 175 -10.31 15.18 22.79
N GLY A 176 -9.56 15.97 22.03
CA GLY A 176 -9.08 17.31 22.45
C GLY A 176 -7.84 17.30 23.34
N VAL A 177 -7.30 16.13 23.70
CA VAL A 177 -6.08 16.00 24.50
C VAL A 177 -4.89 15.73 23.58
N PRO A 178 -3.80 16.53 23.64
CA PRO A 178 -2.59 16.27 22.87
C PRO A 178 -1.97 14.92 23.23
N VAL A 179 -1.69 14.10 22.22
CA VAL A 179 -0.96 12.83 22.38
C VAL A 179 0.51 13.12 22.12
N ALA A 180 1.36 12.84 23.11
CA ALA A 180 2.80 12.98 23.00
C ALA A 180 3.33 12.05 21.88
N THR A 181 3.49 12.61 20.68
CA THR A 181 3.96 11.88 19.51
C THR A 181 5.29 12.51 19.11
N GLU A 182 6.39 11.78 19.19
CA GLU A 182 7.69 12.27 18.74
C GLU A 182 7.59 12.77 17.30
N THR A 183 7.81 14.07 17.14
CA THR A 183 7.11 14.91 16.18
C THR A 183 7.77 14.95 14.81
N SER A 184 8.22 13.80 14.30
CA SER A 184 8.92 13.74 13.00
C SER A 184 8.76 12.44 12.22
N ARG A 185 8.09 11.41 12.74
CA ARG A 185 7.88 10.16 11.98
C ARG A 185 6.42 10.01 11.57
N ARG A 186 6.19 10.12 10.26
CA ARG A 186 4.98 9.59 9.63
C ARG A 186 5.13 8.06 9.50
N PRO A 187 4.06 7.28 9.74
CA PRO A 187 2.70 7.70 10.09
C PRO A 187 2.56 8.06 11.59
N LEU A 188 1.59 8.94 11.88
CA LEU A 188 1.21 9.26 13.27
C LEU A 188 0.43 8.07 13.86
N LEU A 189 0.54 7.88 15.17
CA LEU A 189 -0.06 6.74 15.88
C LEU A 189 -0.79 7.25 17.12
N PHE A 190 -1.93 6.65 17.44
CA PHE A 190 -2.58 6.81 18.74
C PHE A 190 -3.14 5.49 19.23
N THR A 191 -3.20 5.31 20.54
CA THR A 191 -3.81 4.14 21.15
C THR A 191 -5.17 4.56 21.72
N PRO A 192 -6.28 3.88 21.34
CA PRO A 192 -7.59 4.18 21.91
C PRO A 192 -7.68 3.63 23.34
N ASP A 193 -8.32 4.39 24.24
CA ASP A 193 -8.52 3.97 25.64
C ASP A 193 -9.55 2.83 25.78
N GLY A 194 -10.40 2.65 24.77
CA GLY A 194 -11.45 1.63 24.76
C GLY A 194 -12.41 1.76 23.56
N PRO A 195 -13.41 0.87 23.48
CA PRO A 195 -14.52 1.00 22.54
C PRO A 195 -15.31 2.30 22.74
N GLY A 196 -15.80 2.89 21.67
CA GLY A 196 -16.57 4.13 21.71
C GLY A 196 -16.33 5.03 20.51
N PHE A 197 -16.80 6.28 20.60
CA PHE A 197 -16.48 7.29 19.60
C PHE A 197 -15.19 8.01 19.99
N VAL A 198 -14.30 8.18 19.03
CA VAL A 198 -13.04 8.90 19.21
C VAL A 198 -12.95 10.01 18.18
N ARG A 199 -12.80 11.25 18.63
CA ARG A 199 -12.48 12.37 17.75
C ARG A 199 -10.96 12.49 17.66
N VAL A 200 -10.44 12.41 16.45
CA VAL A 200 -9.02 12.62 16.17
C VAL A 200 -8.88 13.93 15.43
N THR A 201 -8.00 14.80 15.92
CA THR A 201 -7.67 16.07 15.28
C THR A 201 -6.16 16.13 15.07
N VAL A 202 -5.73 16.49 13.86
CA VAL A 202 -4.34 16.83 13.58
C VAL A 202 -4.29 18.32 13.34
N MET A 203 -3.35 19.01 14.00
CA MET A 203 -3.13 20.45 13.87
C MET A 203 -1.68 20.68 13.44
N ASP A 204 -1.45 21.67 12.60
CA ASP A 204 -0.11 22.06 12.15
C ASP A 204 0.43 23.28 12.90
N ALA A 205 1.68 23.64 12.66
CA ALA A 205 2.36 24.76 13.34
C ALA A 205 1.72 26.14 13.07
N ASN A 206 0.97 26.29 11.97
CA ASN A 206 0.26 27.52 11.62
C ASN A 206 -1.18 27.52 12.16
N GLY A 207 -1.59 26.46 12.84
CA GLY A 207 -2.91 26.28 13.41
C GLY A 207 -3.98 25.80 12.44
N ALA A 208 -3.62 25.35 11.23
CA ALA A 208 -4.54 24.61 10.39
C ALA A 208 -4.84 23.26 11.06
N ALA A 209 -6.10 22.85 11.07
CA ALA A 209 -6.52 21.61 11.72
C ALA A 209 -7.47 20.81 10.82
N GLU A 210 -7.32 19.50 10.83
CA GLU A 210 -8.23 18.54 10.22
C GLU A 210 -8.73 17.59 11.30
N SER A 211 -10.02 17.27 11.30
CA SER A 211 -10.63 16.39 12.29
C SER A 211 -11.46 15.29 11.66
N ILE A 212 -11.39 14.10 12.24
CA ILE A 212 -12.23 12.96 11.90
C ILE A 212 -12.88 12.36 13.15
N LEU A 213 -14.04 11.74 12.98
CA LEU A 213 -14.71 10.96 14.00
C LEU A 213 -14.56 9.47 13.67
N LEU A 214 -14.11 8.68 14.63
CA LEU A 214 -13.92 7.24 14.52
C LEU A 214 -14.90 6.52 15.46
N ARG A 215 -15.28 5.30 15.07
CA ARG A 215 -16.02 4.36 15.93
C ARG A 215 -15.10 3.19 16.26
N ILE A 216 -14.68 3.09 17.50
CA ILE A 216 -13.91 1.97 18.04
C ILE A 216 -14.91 0.93 18.58
N GLN A 217 -14.80 -0.33 18.15
CA GLN A 217 -15.74 -1.39 18.53
C GLN A 217 -15.07 -2.74 18.77
#